data_AF-A0A1Z8PYI3-F1
#
_entry.id   AF-A0A1Z8PYI3-F1
#
_cell.length_a   1.000
_cell.length_b   1.000
_cell.length_c   1.000
_cell.angle_alpha   90.00
_cell.angle_beta   90.00
_cell.angle_gamma   90.00
#
_symmetry.space_group_name_H-M   'P 1'
#
loop_
_entity.id
_entity.type
_entity.pdbx_description
1 polymer ?
#
loop_
_entity_poly.entity_id
_entity_poly.type
_entity_poly.pdbx_seq_one_letter_code
_entity_poly.pdbx_strand_id
1 'polypeptide(L)'
;MNDELPPMPGTFNKEPVGNLTDNVIGATKDRPLELDFAVDEFGKVVMFHNLEFKDQIGWFECDLDKSKLLFVFDDGRNADSGIKISEKMAKYIQNAHQILMVLLDKDTGEAKEGKYFPIILQKI
;
A
#
# COMPACT_ATOMS: atom_id res chain seq x y z
N MET A 1 -22.92 -16.59 9.34
CA MET A 1 -21.91 -17.05 8.37
C MET A 1 -20.62 -16.36 8.77
N ASN A 2 -19.63 -17.11 9.22
CA ASN A 2 -18.31 -16.57 9.45
C ASN A 2 -17.63 -16.54 8.09
N ASP A 3 -17.53 -15.35 7.49
CA ASP A 3 -16.69 -15.13 6.31
C ASP A 3 -15.23 -15.13 6.80
N GLU A 4 -14.72 -16.31 7.14
CA GLU A 4 -13.29 -16.50 7.28
C GLU A 4 -12.69 -16.37 5.88
N LEU A 5 -12.05 -15.23 5.63
CA LEU A 5 -11.18 -15.06 4.49
C LEU A 5 -10.21 -16.25 4.46
N PRO A 6 -10.05 -16.92 3.30
CA PRO A 6 -9.13 -18.04 3.20
C PRO A 6 -7.74 -17.62 3.69
N PRO A 7 -6.95 -18.53 4.29
CA PRO A 7 -5.57 -18.22 4.68
C PRO A 7 -4.82 -17.79 3.42
N MET A 8 -4.60 -16.48 3.27
CA MET A 8 -3.95 -15.92 2.08
C MET A 8 -2.46 -16.25 2.18
N PRO A 9 -1.92 -17.09 1.28
CA PRO A 9 -0.49 -17.37 1.30
C PRO A 9 0.24 -16.07 0.96
N GLY A 10 1.09 -15.62 1.87
CA GLY A 10 1.87 -14.40 1.69
C GLY A 10 2.57 -14.35 0.34
N THR A 11 2.37 -13.27 -0.41
CA THR A 11 2.93 -13.14 -1.76
C THR A 11 4.39 -12.68 -1.76
N PHE A 12 5.01 -12.41 -0.61
CA PHE A 12 6.44 -12.07 -0.49
C PHE A 12 7.41 -13.12 -1.04
N ASN A 13 6.98 -14.37 -1.19
CA ASN A 13 7.78 -15.41 -1.86
C ASN A 13 7.71 -15.35 -3.39
N LYS A 14 6.92 -14.44 -3.96
CA LYS A 14 6.83 -14.16 -5.39
C LYS A 14 7.51 -12.82 -5.67
N GLU A 15 8.40 -12.80 -6.67
CA GLU A 15 8.96 -11.54 -7.13
C GLU A 15 7.84 -10.62 -7.65
N PRO A 16 7.89 -9.31 -7.34
CA PRO A 16 6.98 -8.33 -7.92
C PRO A 16 6.94 -8.44 -9.45
N VAL A 17 5.75 -8.49 -10.02
CA VAL A 17 5.57 -8.71 -11.47
C VAL A 17 5.77 -7.42 -12.27
N GLY A 18 6.12 -6.30 -11.63
CA GLY A 18 6.39 -5.01 -12.28
C GLY A 18 6.63 -3.87 -11.30
N ASN A 19 6.76 -2.65 -11.83
CA ASN A 19 6.86 -1.43 -11.03
C ASN A 19 5.45 -0.93 -10.68
N LEU A 20 5.27 -0.34 -9.49
CA LEU A 20 3.99 0.27 -9.11
C LEU A 20 3.51 1.31 -10.13
N THR A 21 4.43 2.07 -10.74
CA THR A 21 4.09 3.09 -11.76
C THR A 21 3.41 2.52 -13.00
N ASP A 22 3.64 1.26 -13.32
CA ASP A 22 3.01 0.60 -14.48
C ASP A 22 1.49 0.43 -14.28
N ASN A 23 1.05 0.42 -13.01
CA ASN A 23 -0.33 0.25 -12.59
C ASN A 23 -1.01 1.58 -12.23
N VAL A 24 -0.43 2.73 -12.65
CA VAL A 24 -0.94 4.08 -12.34
C VAL A 24 -1.23 4.86 -13.62
N ILE A 25 -2.33 5.61 -13.63
CA ILE A 25 -2.79 6.41 -14.76
C ILE A 25 -1.96 7.70 -14.84
N GLY A 26 -1.32 7.92 -15.98
CA GLY A 26 -0.63 9.18 -16.28
C GLY A 26 0.70 9.38 -15.57
N ALA A 27 1.27 8.34 -14.95
CA ALA A 27 2.62 8.38 -14.39
C ALA A 27 3.66 8.52 -15.52
N THR A 28 4.42 9.61 -15.49
CA THR A 28 5.52 9.89 -16.44
C THR A 28 6.71 10.51 -15.69
N LYS A 29 7.83 10.76 -16.37
CA LYS A 29 8.97 11.47 -15.76
C LYS A 29 8.61 12.88 -15.29
N ASP A 30 7.73 13.58 -16.00
CA ASP A 30 7.29 14.94 -15.68
C ASP A 30 6.07 14.98 -14.75
N ARG A 31 5.45 13.81 -14.52
CA ARG A 31 4.32 13.61 -13.61
C ARG A 31 4.55 12.32 -12.82
N PRO A 32 5.47 12.33 -11.85
CA PRO A 32 5.76 11.14 -11.07
C PRO A 32 4.57 10.77 -10.18
N LEU A 33 4.44 9.48 -9.91
CA LEU A 33 3.64 9.00 -8.78
C LEU A 33 4.33 9.45 -7.50
N GLU A 34 3.62 10.23 -6.69
CA GLU A 34 4.04 10.64 -5.36
C GLU A 34 3.23 9.85 -4.35
N LEU A 35 3.93 9.33 -3.34
CA LEU A 35 3.36 8.54 -2.27
C LEU A 35 3.91 9.04 -0.95
N ASP A 36 3.03 9.45 -0.05
CA ASP A 36 3.38 9.89 1.30
C ASP A 36 2.72 9.00 2.33
N PHE A 37 3.49 8.57 3.33
CA PHE A 37 3.02 7.67 4.37
C PHE A 37 3.08 8.36 5.73
N ALA A 38 1.98 8.26 6.46
CA ALA A 38 1.90 8.66 7.86
C ALA A 38 1.45 7.47 8.70
N VAL A 39 2.13 7.28 9.83
CA VAL A 39 1.75 6.28 10.83
C VAL A 39 1.77 6.94 12.20
N ASP A 40 0.67 6.83 12.94
CA ASP A 40 0.62 7.27 14.33
C ASP A 40 1.06 6.19 15.32
N GLU A 41 1.23 6.56 16.57
CA GLU A 41 1.68 5.64 17.63
C GLU A 41 0.68 4.52 17.96
N PHE A 42 -0.58 4.65 17.51
CA PHE A 42 -1.65 3.68 17.68
C PHE A 42 -1.78 2.72 16.49
N GLY A 43 -0.93 2.85 15.47
CA GLY A 43 -0.96 2.01 14.28
C GLY A 43 -2.04 2.42 13.28
N LYS A 44 -2.52 3.66 13.31
CA LYS A 44 -3.30 4.20 12.20
C LYS A 44 -2.35 4.55 11.06
N VAL A 45 -2.57 3.94 9.91
CA VAL A 45 -1.76 4.13 8.71
C VAL A 45 -2.58 4.90 7.69
N VAL A 46 -2.00 5.98 7.16
CA VAL A 46 -2.55 6.73 6.03
C VAL A 46 -1.50 6.80 4.94
N MET A 47 -1.92 6.55 3.71
CA MET A 47 -1.11 6.75 2.51
C MET A 47 -1.80 7.75 1.60
N PHE A 48 -1.11 8.81 1.26
CA PHE A 48 -1.54 9.79 0.27
C PHE A 48 -0.91 9.48 -1.07
N HIS A 49 -1.67 9.65 -2.15
CA HIS A 49 -1.18 9.48 -3.51
C HIS A 49 -1.78 10.53 -4.44
N ASN A 50 -1.02 10.95 -5.45
CA ASN A 50 -1.40 12.04 -6.36
C ASN A 50 -1.95 11.56 -7.73
N LEU A 51 -1.96 10.25 -7.96
CA LEU A 51 -2.41 9.63 -9.22
C LEU A 51 -3.33 8.44 -8.96
N GLU A 52 -4.26 8.21 -9.87
CA GLU A 52 -5.21 7.10 -9.83
C GLU A 52 -4.54 5.79 -10.26
N PHE A 53 -4.90 4.68 -9.61
CA PHE A 53 -4.48 3.33 -10.00
C PHE A 53 -5.35 2.82 -11.14
N LYS A 54 -4.73 2.17 -12.13
CA LYS A 54 -5.43 1.52 -13.25
C LYS A 54 -6.25 0.32 -12.78
N ASP A 55 -5.63 -0.45 -11.90
CA ASP A 55 -6.16 -1.69 -11.37
C ASP A 55 -6.57 -1.49 -9.91
N GLN A 56 -7.59 -2.23 -9.49
CA GLN A 56 -8.10 -2.15 -8.13
C GLN A 56 -7.13 -2.82 -7.16
N ILE A 57 -6.74 -2.08 -6.13
CA ILE A 57 -5.98 -2.61 -4.99
C ILE A 57 -6.92 -3.48 -4.16
N GLY A 58 -6.46 -4.68 -3.81
CA GLY A 58 -7.17 -5.57 -2.89
C GLY A 58 -6.70 -5.40 -1.46
N TRP A 59 -5.38 -5.48 -1.25
CA TRP A 59 -4.76 -5.36 0.06
C TRP A 59 -3.30 -4.92 -0.02
N PHE A 60 -2.72 -4.68 1.15
CA PHE A 60 -1.30 -4.42 1.32
C PHE A 60 -0.64 -5.57 2.07
N GLU A 61 0.57 -5.92 1.67
CA GLU A 61 1.42 -6.81 2.47
C GLU A 61 2.61 -6.03 3.02
N CYS A 62 2.86 -6.15 4.32
CA CYS A 62 4.00 -5.53 4.98
C CYS A 62 4.94 -6.60 5.51
N ASP A 63 6.18 -6.60 5.01
CA ASP A 63 7.29 -7.39 5.54
C ASP A 63 8.00 -6.52 6.56
N LEU A 64 7.78 -6.83 7.84
CA LEU A 64 8.31 -6.04 8.95
C LEU A 64 9.84 -6.17 9.05
N ASP A 65 10.40 -7.32 8.68
CA ASP A 65 11.83 -7.62 8.80
C ASP A 65 12.64 -6.92 7.69
N LYS A 66 12.11 -6.88 6.47
CA LYS A 66 12.70 -6.15 5.34
C LYS A 66 12.26 -4.68 5.27
N SER A 67 11.31 -4.29 6.12
CA SER A 67 10.66 -2.98 6.12
C SER A 67 10.13 -2.58 4.75
N LYS A 68 9.39 -3.49 4.11
CA LYS A 68 8.84 -3.32 2.75
C LYS A 68 7.32 -3.37 2.76
N LEU A 69 6.72 -2.52 1.94
CA LEU A 69 5.29 -2.53 1.64
C LEU A 69 5.04 -2.93 0.18
N LEU A 70 4.26 -3.98 -0.01
CA LEU A 70 3.79 -4.43 -1.31
C LEU A 70 2.33 -4.05 -1.50
N PHE A 71 2.01 -3.61 -2.71
CA PHE A 71 0.65 -3.40 -3.18
C PHE A 71 0.19 -4.70 -3.82
N VAL A 72 -0.94 -5.25 -3.39
CA VAL A 72 -1.53 -6.43 -4.00
C VAL A 72 -2.87 -6.07 -4.62
N PHE A 73 -2.98 -6.31 -5.92
CA PHE A 73 -4.17 -6.04 -6.71
C PHE A 73 -5.18 -7.18 -6.56
N ASP A 74 -6.45 -6.92 -6.86
CA ASP A 74 -7.54 -7.90 -6.71
C ASP A 74 -7.34 -9.18 -7.54
N ASP A 75 -6.52 -9.14 -8.58
CA ASP A 75 -6.15 -10.31 -9.39
C ASP A 75 -4.96 -11.11 -8.81
N GLY A 76 -4.46 -10.72 -7.65
CA GLY A 76 -3.36 -11.37 -6.93
C GLY A 76 -1.96 -11.02 -7.45
N ARG A 77 -1.83 -10.13 -8.46
CA ARG A 77 -0.53 -9.55 -8.80
C ARG A 77 -0.07 -8.62 -7.70
N ASN A 78 1.23 -8.55 -7.49
CA ASN A 78 1.83 -7.60 -6.56
C ASN A 78 2.83 -6.68 -7.27
N ALA A 79 2.96 -5.47 -6.71
CA ALA A 79 3.94 -4.47 -7.12
C ALA A 79 4.68 -3.95 -5.89
N ASP A 80 6.00 -3.81 -6.02
CA ASP A 80 6.81 -3.17 -4.99
C ASP A 80 6.62 -1.65 -5.12
N SER A 81 6.29 -1.01 -3.99
CA SER A 81 6.18 0.43 -3.89
C SER A 81 7.51 1.14 -4.05
N GLY A 82 8.62 0.42 -3.85
CA GLY A 82 9.96 0.98 -3.70
C GLY A 82 10.14 1.74 -2.37
N ILE A 83 9.12 1.75 -1.51
CA ILE A 83 9.12 2.54 -0.29
C ILE A 83 9.64 1.68 0.85
N LYS A 84 10.77 2.13 1.39
CA LYS A 84 11.33 1.57 2.60
C LYS A 84 10.62 2.19 3.79
N ILE A 85 9.88 1.38 4.52
CA ILE A 85 9.30 1.76 5.81
C ILE A 85 10.47 1.94 6.79
N SER A 86 10.43 3.00 7.62
CA SER A 86 11.44 3.13 8.68
C SER A 86 11.18 2.12 9.81
N GLU A 87 12.20 1.70 10.54
CA GLU A 87 12.01 0.79 11.69
C GLU A 87 10.99 1.32 12.71
N LYS A 88 10.97 2.65 12.90
CA LYS A 88 9.99 3.32 13.77
C LYS A 88 8.56 3.16 13.23
N MET A 89 8.35 3.32 11.93
CA MET A 89 7.05 3.09 11.31
C MET A 89 6.66 1.62 11.37
N ALA A 90 7.59 0.69 11.12
CA ALA A 90 7.34 -0.75 11.21
C ALA A 90 6.85 -1.14 12.61
N LYS A 91 7.44 -0.56 13.67
CA LYS A 91 7.00 -0.73 15.06
C LYS A 91 5.55 -0.27 15.29
N TYR A 92 5.06 0.72 14.56
CA TYR A 92 3.67 1.16 14.71
C TYR A 92 2.72 0.40 13.77
N ILE A 93 3.16 0.08 12.55
CA ILE A 93 2.42 -0.72 11.57
C ILE A 93 2.12 -2.12 12.08
N GLN A 94 2.93 -2.69 12.99
CA GLN A 94 2.62 -3.99 13.59
C GLN A 94 1.27 -4.02 14.35
N ASN A 95 0.72 -2.87 14.71
CA ASN A 95 -0.60 -2.73 15.35
C ASN A 95 -1.72 -2.38 14.34
N ALA A 96 -1.36 -2.16 13.08
CA ALA A 96 -2.28 -1.77 12.02
C ALA A 96 -3.00 -2.99 11.45
N HIS A 97 -4.29 -2.82 11.16
CA HIS A 97 -5.11 -3.82 10.47
C HIS A 97 -5.52 -3.36 9.07
N GLN A 98 -5.48 -2.05 8.85
CA GLN A 98 -5.90 -1.40 7.62
C GLN A 98 -5.11 -0.12 7.39
N ILE A 99 -5.00 0.27 6.13
CA ILE A 99 -4.44 1.53 5.68
C ILE A 99 -5.53 2.35 5.01
N LEU A 100 -5.62 3.63 5.35
CA LEU A 100 -6.43 4.58 4.62
C LEU A 100 -5.61 5.09 3.44
N MET A 101 -6.04 4.80 2.22
CA MET A 101 -5.50 5.44 1.03
C MET A 101 -6.30 6.69 0.71
N VAL A 102 -5.63 7.79 0.41
CA VAL A 102 -6.24 9.07 0.06
C VAL A 102 -5.67 9.57 -1.27
N LEU A 103 -6.55 9.73 -2.26
CA LEU A 103 -6.21 10.40 -3.51
C LEU A 103 -6.24 11.92 -3.29
N LEU A 104 -5.13 12.58 -3.58
CA LEU A 104 -5.02 14.04 -3.51
C LEU A 104 -5.20 14.67 -4.89
N ASP A 105 -5.86 15.83 -4.92
CA ASP A 105 -5.78 16.75 -6.06
C ASP A 105 -4.35 17.29 -6.16
N LYS A 106 -3.74 17.17 -7.33
CA LYS A 106 -2.36 17.61 -7.55
C LYS A 106 -2.20 19.13 -7.46
N ASP A 107 -3.21 19.89 -7.86
CA ASP A 107 -3.14 21.34 -7.96
C ASP A 107 -3.46 22.02 -6.62
N THR A 108 -4.40 21.46 -5.85
CA THR A 108 -4.85 22.03 -4.56
C THR A 108 -4.31 21.32 -3.33
N GLY A 109 -3.89 20.05 -3.45
CA GLY A 109 -3.54 19.19 -2.32
C GLY A 109 -4.75 18.69 -1.51
N GLU A 110 -5.97 18.97 -1.96
CA GLU A 110 -7.19 18.55 -1.27
C GLU A 110 -7.49 17.06 -1.51
N ALA A 111 -8.06 16.39 -0.50
CA ALA A 111 -8.47 15.00 -0.62
C ALA A 111 -9.68 14.87 -1.57
N LYS A 112 -9.55 14.06 -2.61
CA LYS A 112 -10.63 13.71 -3.55
C LYS A 112 -11.39 12.47 -3.11
N GLU A 113 -10.65 11.43 -2.72
CA GLU A 113 -11.21 10.13 -2.36
C GLU A 113 -10.41 9.53 -1.21
N GLY A 114 -11.08 8.77 -0.35
CA GLY A 114 -10.45 8.00 0.72
C GLY A 114 -11.07 6.61 0.85
N LYS A 115 -10.24 5.56 0.84
CA LYS A 115 -10.69 4.17 1.00
C LYS A 115 -9.77 3.38 1.92
N TYR A 116 -10.36 2.58 2.79
CA TYR A 116 -9.62 1.66 3.65
C TYR A 116 -9.34 0.34 2.94
N PHE A 117 -8.12 -0.15 3.11
CA PHE A 117 -7.67 -1.45 2.60
C PHE A 117 -7.02 -2.26 3.71
N PRO A 118 -7.20 -3.58 3.74
CA PRO A 118 -6.56 -4.43 4.74
C PRO A 118 -5.04 -4.45 4.58
N ILE A 119 -4.34 -4.59 5.71
CA ILE A 119 -2.90 -4.84 5.76
C ILE A 119 -2.67 -6.25 6.29
N ILE A 120 -1.91 -7.05 5.56
CA ILE A 120 -1.43 -8.36 5.98
C ILE A 120 0.01 -8.20 6.44
N LEU A 121 0.25 -8.47 7.72
CA LEU A 121 1.58 -8.40 8.32
C LEU A 121 2.28 -9.74 8.16
N GLN A 122 3.53 -9.72 7.70
CA GLN A 122 4.40 -10.90 7.67
C GLN A 122 5.63 -10.67 8.53
N LYS A 123 5.92 -11.69 9.35
CA LYS A 123 7.18 -11.89 10.07
C LYS A 123 7.78 -13.15 9.46
N ILE A 124 8.97 -13.05 8.87
CA ILE A 124 9.65 -14.18 8.23
C ILE A 124 10.76 -14.68 9.14
#